data_AF-A0A1I5H866-F1
#
_entry.id   AF-A0A1I5H866-F1
#
_cell.length_a   1.000
_cell.length_b   1.000
_cell.length_c   1.000
_cell.angle_alpha   90.00
_cell.angle_beta   90.00
_cell.angle_gamma   90.00
#
_symmetry.space_group_name_H-M   'P 1'
#
loop_
_entity.id
_entity.type
_entity.pdbx_description
1 polymer ?
#
loop_
_entity_poly.entity_id
_entity_poly.type
_entity_poly.pdbx_seq_one_letter_code
_entity_poly.pdbx_strand_id
1 'polypeptide(L)'
;MLDQFALELPPALTHAGQLDPGFAANGKAWVHFEGSTSSLITGLTLDRAGRILVAARIETAHGSRFGLARLNHDGSTDPGFGSHGCVIGAFEQGFEATAGKVIELPDGHILLSGLHYENNEHTLPALALFDQQGHAVQSFGNAGRHLIRLCGHLSQGLRDPWLPPGVPGLEACDMQVQADGRILLLANHHYQLSDHVGVLIRLLPDGTLDTSFNGRGFVMVRRALKNTWLGCLMLQADGHIVVGGAIDLPQHGLIARYDSSGKLDDSFGEEGFLSILAQGHSVMVSQIVQDASGNLQAFGSSRDPMHSLSLKVRLDGTPDRHCNQGQCQLMAIGRNASQWTAAQLQPDGKLVTAGATIGGIEADFVLARHLPDASLDPDFGEGKGWVRTRLGYSLDTATALVLQSDGRILVGGYSLQGHYRAVIARYWA
;
A
#
# COMPACT_ATOMS: atom_id res chain seq x y z
N MET A 1 60.10 14.87 -7.57
CA MET A 1 59.24 15.14 -8.74
C MET A 1 58.60 13.83 -9.12
N LEU A 2 57.28 13.84 -9.35
CA LEU A 2 56.38 12.71 -9.64
C LEU A 2 55.66 12.13 -8.41
N ASP A 3 54.82 12.98 -7.82
CA ASP A 3 53.50 12.58 -7.33
C ASP A 3 52.47 13.35 -8.17
N GLN A 4 51.25 12.81 -8.27
CA GLN A 4 50.07 13.29 -8.99
C GLN A 4 49.92 12.80 -10.44
N PHE A 5 48.98 11.87 -10.63
CA PHE A 5 47.73 12.08 -11.37
C PHE A 5 46.96 10.75 -11.35
N ALA A 6 46.37 10.40 -10.21
CA ALA A 6 45.24 9.48 -10.24
C ALA A 6 44.08 10.28 -10.85
N LEU A 7 43.71 9.98 -12.10
CA LEU A 7 42.47 10.47 -12.67
C LEU A 7 41.33 9.93 -11.80
N GLU A 8 40.73 10.80 -10.98
CA GLU A 8 39.37 10.55 -10.49
C GLU A 8 38.48 10.51 -11.73
N LEU A 9 38.01 9.31 -12.08
CA LEU A 9 36.90 9.14 -13.02
C LEU A 9 35.74 9.99 -12.48
N PRO A 10 35.05 10.79 -13.32
CA PRO A 10 33.86 11.49 -12.89
C PRO A 10 32.87 10.47 -12.30
N PRO A 11 32.15 10.81 -11.22
CA PRO A 11 31.09 9.93 -10.73
C PRO A 11 30.17 9.59 -11.91
N ALA A 12 29.84 8.31 -12.06
CA ALA A 12 28.90 7.88 -13.09
C ALA A 12 27.65 8.79 -13.02
N LEU A 13 27.20 9.31 -14.17
CA LEU A 13 25.97 10.10 -14.22
C LEU A 13 24.84 9.28 -13.59
N THR A 14 24.40 9.69 -12.40
CA THR A 14 23.25 9.09 -11.73
C THR A 14 22.00 9.62 -12.39
N HIS A 15 21.28 8.75 -13.11
CA HIS A 15 20.01 9.13 -13.72
C HIS A 15 18.84 8.78 -12.79
N ALA A 16 17.90 9.71 -12.64
CA ALA A 16 16.67 9.50 -11.90
C ALA A 16 15.92 8.25 -12.40
N GLY A 17 15.52 7.39 -11.48
CA GLY A 17 14.91 6.10 -11.76
C GLY A 17 15.86 4.94 -11.99
N GLN A 18 17.18 5.14 -11.99
CA GLN A 18 18.13 4.02 -11.96
C GLN A 18 18.21 3.41 -10.56
N LEU A 19 18.46 2.09 -10.49
CA LEU A 19 18.74 1.41 -9.23
C LEU A 19 19.96 2.04 -8.55
N ASP A 20 19.90 2.20 -7.23
CA ASP A 20 21.02 2.67 -6.44
C ASP A 20 21.99 1.52 -6.15
N PRO A 21 23.17 1.45 -6.80
CA PRO A 21 24.10 0.34 -6.60
C PRO A 21 24.65 0.28 -5.16
N GLY A 22 24.57 1.35 -4.38
CA GLY A 22 25.00 1.40 -2.99
C GLY A 22 24.01 0.79 -1.98
N PHE A 23 22.86 0.29 -2.43
CA PHE A 23 21.88 -0.39 -1.59
C PHE A 23 22.01 -1.91 -1.71
N ALA A 24 22.26 -2.58 -0.59
CA ALA A 24 22.37 -4.04 -0.50
C ALA A 24 23.15 -4.65 -1.69
N ALA A 25 22.56 -5.58 -2.42
CA ALA A 25 23.18 -6.18 -3.60
C ALA A 25 22.73 -5.45 -4.88
N ASN A 26 23.50 -4.44 -5.29
CA ASN A 26 23.28 -3.67 -6.53
C ASN A 26 21.85 -3.08 -6.64
N GLY A 27 21.39 -2.42 -5.58
CA GLY A 27 20.06 -1.80 -5.55
C GLY A 27 18.95 -2.70 -5.05
N LYS A 28 19.23 -3.95 -4.64
CA LYS A 28 18.23 -4.96 -4.31
C LYS A 28 18.54 -5.64 -2.99
N ALA A 29 17.59 -5.62 -2.06
CA ALA A 29 17.63 -6.35 -0.79
C ALA A 29 16.58 -7.46 -0.80
N TRP A 30 17.02 -8.71 -0.68
CA TRP A 30 16.11 -9.85 -0.50
C TRP A 30 15.82 -10.02 0.98
N VAL A 31 14.54 -9.96 1.37
CA VAL A 31 14.14 -10.04 2.77
C VAL A 31 13.93 -11.50 3.14
N HIS A 32 14.75 -11.98 4.08
CA HIS A 32 14.66 -13.36 4.55
C HIS A 32 13.77 -13.47 5.79
N PHE A 33 12.84 -14.42 5.75
CA PHE A 33 12.02 -14.83 6.88
C PHE A 33 12.33 -16.31 7.19
N GLU A 34 12.86 -16.58 8.37
CA GLU A 34 13.33 -17.90 8.75
C GLU A 34 12.17 -18.93 8.71
N GLY A 35 12.40 -20.10 8.10
CA GLY A 35 11.38 -21.15 7.97
C GLY A 35 10.27 -20.88 6.94
N SER A 36 10.35 -19.78 6.19
CA SER A 36 9.38 -19.49 5.12
C SER A 36 9.62 -20.33 3.87
N THR A 37 8.52 -20.76 3.24
CA THR A 37 8.53 -21.35 1.89
C THR A 37 8.26 -20.29 0.83
N SER A 38 7.57 -19.21 1.17
CA SER A 38 7.40 -18.01 0.35
C SER A 38 7.25 -16.77 1.22
N SER A 39 7.63 -15.62 0.70
CA SER A 39 7.48 -14.32 1.35
C SER A 39 7.05 -13.27 0.34
N LEU A 40 6.06 -12.45 0.72
CA LEU A 40 5.48 -11.42 -0.14
C LEU A 40 5.32 -10.13 0.64
N ILE A 41 6.05 -9.07 0.25
CA ILE A 41 5.89 -7.75 0.88
C ILE A 41 4.51 -7.20 0.53
N THR A 42 3.83 -6.65 1.52
CA THR A 42 2.51 -6.01 1.38
C THR A 42 2.55 -4.54 1.81
N GLY A 43 3.50 -4.16 2.67
CA GLY A 43 3.66 -2.79 3.13
C GLY A 43 5.10 -2.46 3.51
N LEU A 44 5.48 -1.19 3.31
CA LEU A 44 6.75 -0.63 3.74
C LEU A 44 6.52 0.68 4.48
N THR A 45 7.34 0.93 5.50
CA THR A 45 7.47 2.26 6.10
C THR A 45 8.91 2.47 6.56
N LEU A 46 9.25 3.71 6.89
CA LEU A 46 10.49 4.03 7.58
C LEU A 46 10.20 4.31 9.05
N ASP A 47 11.09 3.87 9.92
CA ASP A 47 11.10 4.33 11.30
C ASP A 47 11.82 5.68 11.44
N ARG A 48 11.73 6.29 12.63
CA ARG A 48 12.35 7.58 12.98
C ARG A 48 13.87 7.60 12.82
N ALA A 49 14.52 6.43 12.79
CA ALA A 49 15.96 6.30 12.59
C ALA A 49 16.32 6.09 11.10
N GLY A 50 15.33 6.08 10.21
CA GLY A 50 15.52 5.83 8.77
C GLY A 50 15.73 4.36 8.43
N ARG A 51 15.46 3.43 9.35
CA ARG A 51 15.45 1.99 9.08
C ARG A 51 14.14 1.62 8.40
N ILE A 52 14.16 0.50 7.68
CA ILE A 52 13.05 0.06 6.85
C ILE A 52 12.26 -1.00 7.61
N LEU A 53 10.98 -0.75 7.83
CA LEU A 53 10.03 -1.72 8.38
C LEU A 53 9.21 -2.35 7.25
N VAL A 54 9.06 -3.66 7.30
CA VAL A 54 8.44 -4.47 6.24
C VAL A 54 7.28 -5.27 6.80
N ALA A 55 6.09 -5.08 6.24
CA ALA A 55 4.94 -5.98 6.41
C ALA A 55 4.92 -7.00 5.27
N ALA A 56 4.69 -8.27 5.59
CA ALA A 56 4.65 -9.33 4.59
C ALA A 56 3.63 -10.44 4.90
N ARG A 57 3.19 -11.16 3.86
CA ARG A 57 2.63 -12.50 4.00
C ARG A 57 3.74 -13.54 3.89
N ILE A 58 3.76 -14.46 4.83
CA ILE A 58 4.76 -15.51 4.93
C ILE A 58 4.07 -16.86 4.81
N GLU A 59 4.39 -17.62 3.77
CA GLU A 59 3.95 -19.00 3.67
C GLU A 59 4.92 -19.92 4.41
N THR A 60 4.38 -20.87 5.16
CA THR A 60 5.14 -21.85 5.93
C THR A 60 4.58 -23.26 5.67
N ALA A 61 5.27 -24.29 6.18
CA ALA A 61 4.72 -25.65 6.18
C ALA A 61 3.41 -25.80 6.98
N HIS A 62 3.05 -24.82 7.79
CA HIS A 62 1.87 -24.82 8.67
C HIS A 62 0.84 -23.74 8.28
N GLY A 63 0.87 -23.28 7.03
CA GLY A 63 -0.03 -22.25 6.48
C GLY A 63 0.54 -20.83 6.57
N SER A 64 -0.27 -19.87 6.13
CA SER A 64 0.12 -18.46 6.04
C SER A 64 0.28 -17.80 7.41
N ARG A 65 1.24 -16.90 7.53
CA ARG A 65 1.55 -16.08 8.71
C ARG A 65 1.74 -14.63 8.29
N PHE A 66 1.52 -13.69 9.21
CA PHE A 66 2.04 -12.34 9.01
C PHE A 66 3.56 -12.37 9.26
N GLY A 67 4.28 -11.50 8.54
CA GLY A 67 5.69 -11.21 8.75
C GLY A 67 5.90 -9.73 9.02
N LEU A 68 6.77 -9.43 9.96
CA LEU A 68 7.29 -8.09 10.23
C LEU A 68 8.81 -8.17 10.24
N ALA A 69 9.51 -7.45 9.37
CA ALA A 69 10.98 -7.40 9.35
C ALA A 69 11.51 -5.99 9.50
N ARG A 70 12.76 -5.87 9.95
CA ARG A 70 13.48 -4.59 9.98
C ARG A 70 14.83 -4.70 9.28
N LEU A 71 15.10 -3.75 8.39
CA LEU A 71 16.38 -3.59 7.69
C LEU A 71 16.97 -2.22 8.02
N ASN A 72 18.30 -2.12 7.96
CA ASN A 72 19.02 -0.86 8.07
C ASN A 72 18.82 -0.01 6.80
N HIS A 73 19.23 1.26 6.88
CA HIS A 73 19.13 2.23 5.79
C HIS A 73 19.83 1.77 4.49
N ASP A 74 20.85 0.92 4.59
CA ASP A 74 21.60 0.36 3.45
C ASP A 74 20.99 -0.93 2.88
N GLY A 75 19.89 -1.43 3.46
CA GLY A 75 19.21 -2.65 3.04
C GLY A 75 19.79 -3.93 3.65
N SER A 76 20.74 -3.85 4.57
CA SER A 76 21.17 -4.99 5.38
C SER A 76 20.13 -5.31 6.46
N THR A 77 19.99 -6.58 6.85
CA THR A 77 19.09 -7.00 7.94
C THR A 77 19.53 -6.39 9.27
N ASP A 78 18.58 -5.95 10.12
CA ASP A 78 18.84 -5.60 11.52
C ASP A 78 18.70 -6.86 12.41
N PRO A 79 19.79 -7.56 12.79
CA PRO A 79 19.68 -8.80 13.54
C PRO A 79 19.13 -8.63 14.97
N GLY A 80 19.09 -7.39 15.49
CA GLY A 80 18.58 -7.08 16.83
C GLY A 80 17.06 -6.94 16.91
N PHE A 81 16.35 -7.09 15.79
CA PHE A 81 14.89 -7.03 15.75
C PHE A 81 14.25 -8.42 15.69
N GLY A 82 13.32 -8.71 16.61
CA GLY A 82 12.66 -10.01 16.69
C GLY A 82 13.66 -11.16 16.76
N SER A 83 13.41 -12.20 15.97
CA SER A 83 14.33 -13.31 15.76
C SER A 83 15.10 -13.09 14.46
N HIS A 84 16.39 -12.77 14.57
CA HIS A 84 17.29 -12.57 13.42
C HIS A 84 16.82 -11.52 12.40
N GLY A 85 16.15 -10.46 12.86
CA GLY A 85 15.65 -9.36 12.04
C GLY A 85 14.19 -9.45 11.62
N CYS A 86 13.46 -10.46 12.09
CA CYS A 86 12.05 -10.60 11.76
C CYS A 86 11.19 -11.18 12.90
N VAL A 87 9.88 -10.96 12.78
CA VAL A 87 8.82 -11.55 13.58
C VAL A 87 7.87 -12.24 12.60
N ILE A 88 7.60 -13.52 12.84
CA ILE A 88 6.63 -14.31 12.08
C ILE A 88 5.56 -14.79 13.05
N GLY A 89 4.29 -14.60 12.74
CA GLY A 89 3.23 -15.00 13.65
C GLY A 89 1.82 -15.02 13.08
N ALA A 90 0.86 -15.24 13.96
CA ALA A 90 -0.57 -15.18 13.68
C ALA A 90 -1.28 -14.34 14.75
N PHE A 91 -2.42 -13.73 14.40
CA PHE A 91 -3.18 -12.89 15.35
C PHE A 91 -3.82 -13.71 16.47
N GLU A 92 -4.12 -14.98 16.21
CA GLU A 92 -4.51 -15.97 17.21
C GLU A 92 -3.76 -17.28 16.95
N GLN A 93 -3.50 -18.03 18.01
CA GLN A 93 -2.76 -19.29 17.91
C GLN A 93 -3.54 -20.33 17.11
N GLY A 94 -2.87 -21.00 16.16
CA GLY A 94 -3.46 -22.06 15.34
C GLY A 94 -4.15 -21.57 14.07
N PHE A 95 -4.27 -20.26 13.85
CA PHE A 95 -4.88 -19.68 12.66
C PHE A 95 -3.84 -19.16 11.68
N GLU A 96 -4.26 -19.06 10.42
CA GLU A 96 -3.47 -18.39 9.40
C GLU A 96 -3.65 -16.87 9.47
N ALA A 97 -2.67 -16.13 8.96
CA ALA A 97 -2.71 -14.68 8.93
C ALA A 97 -1.92 -14.11 7.74
N THR A 98 -2.14 -12.84 7.43
CA THR A 98 -1.31 -12.04 6.53
C THR A 98 -1.14 -10.63 7.11
N ALA A 99 0.01 -10.00 6.88
CA ALA A 99 0.17 -8.58 7.13
C ALA A 99 -0.37 -7.75 5.96
N GLY A 100 -0.95 -6.59 6.26
CA GLY A 100 -1.36 -5.57 5.28
C GLY A 100 -0.40 -4.39 5.31
N LYS A 101 -0.38 -3.64 6.42
CA LYS A 101 0.41 -2.41 6.55
C LYS A 101 1.15 -2.35 7.88
N VAL A 102 2.29 -1.67 7.87
CA VAL A 102 3.09 -1.37 9.06
C VAL A 102 3.32 0.13 9.17
N ILE A 103 3.21 0.67 10.38
CA ILE A 103 3.56 2.05 10.72
C ILE A 103 4.34 2.09 12.04
N GLU A 104 5.21 3.08 12.21
CA GLU A 104 5.75 3.43 13.53
C GLU A 104 4.85 4.51 14.15
N LEU A 105 4.48 4.32 15.41
CA LEU A 105 3.73 5.28 16.21
C LEU A 105 4.66 6.35 16.83
N PRO A 106 4.15 7.52 17.23
CA PRO A 106 4.96 8.58 17.84
C PRO A 106 5.75 8.14 19.08
N ASP A 107 5.24 7.19 19.85
CA ASP A 107 5.89 6.63 21.05
C ASP A 107 6.98 5.59 20.73
N GLY A 108 7.11 5.18 19.47
CA GLY A 108 8.12 4.24 18.99
C GLY A 108 7.63 2.80 18.89
N HIS A 109 6.39 2.52 19.28
CA HIS A 109 5.78 1.24 18.99
C HIS A 109 5.53 1.08 17.50
N ILE A 110 5.52 -0.17 17.04
CA ILE A 110 5.29 -0.54 15.66
C ILE A 110 3.90 -1.19 15.59
N LEU A 111 2.98 -0.57 14.85
CA LEU A 111 1.63 -1.08 14.66
C LEU A 111 1.53 -1.76 13.30
N LEU A 112 1.05 -2.99 13.32
CA LEU A 112 0.85 -3.84 12.14
C LEU A 112 -0.65 -4.13 11.96
N SER A 113 -1.19 -3.83 10.80
CA SER A 113 -2.52 -4.30 10.38
C SER A 113 -2.40 -5.54 9.51
N GLY A 114 -3.49 -6.30 9.41
CA GLY A 114 -3.57 -7.44 8.53
C GLY A 114 -4.89 -8.17 8.63
N LEU A 115 -4.93 -9.37 8.04
CA LEU A 115 -6.08 -10.25 8.12
C LEU A 115 -5.76 -11.50 8.93
N HIS A 116 -6.69 -11.84 9.81
CA HIS A 116 -6.81 -13.16 10.44
C HIS A 116 -7.72 -14.01 9.56
N TYR A 117 -7.30 -15.23 9.22
CA TYR A 117 -8.11 -16.16 8.43
C TYR A 117 -8.82 -17.12 9.39
N GLU A 118 -10.11 -16.90 9.62
CA GLU A 118 -10.93 -17.74 10.52
C GLU A 118 -11.08 -19.15 9.95
N ASN A 119 -11.12 -19.27 8.63
CA ASN A 119 -11.19 -20.52 7.88
C ASN A 119 -10.79 -20.27 6.40
N ASN A 120 -11.17 -21.18 5.50
CA ASN A 120 -10.86 -21.08 4.07
C ASN A 120 -11.74 -20.07 3.31
N GLU A 121 -12.78 -19.54 3.94
CA GLU A 121 -13.77 -18.66 3.30
C GLU A 121 -13.78 -17.26 3.93
N HIS A 122 -13.37 -17.13 5.19
CA HIS A 122 -13.61 -15.92 5.97
C HIS A 122 -12.37 -15.31 6.59
N THR A 123 -12.35 -13.98 6.56
CA THR A 123 -11.26 -13.16 7.12
C THR A 123 -11.80 -12.16 8.13
N LEU A 124 -10.94 -11.73 9.05
CA LEU A 124 -11.19 -10.60 9.92
C LEU A 124 -10.02 -9.62 9.92
N PRO A 125 -10.29 -8.31 9.93
CA PRO A 125 -9.26 -7.32 10.18
C PRO A 125 -8.67 -7.50 11.58
N ALA A 126 -7.35 -7.37 11.68
CA ALA A 126 -6.62 -7.55 12.91
C ALA A 126 -5.45 -6.56 13.03
N LEU A 127 -5.08 -6.27 14.27
CA LEU A 127 -3.94 -5.43 14.63
C LEU A 127 -2.97 -6.20 15.52
N ALA A 128 -1.69 -5.90 15.40
CA ALA A 128 -0.66 -6.31 16.35
C ALA A 128 0.27 -5.13 16.66
N LEU A 129 0.60 -4.95 17.93
CA LEU A 129 1.47 -3.87 18.41
C LEU A 129 2.77 -4.46 18.96
N PHE A 130 3.89 -3.93 18.48
CA PHE A 130 5.23 -4.37 18.85
C PHE A 130 6.07 -3.21 19.42
N ASP A 131 7.02 -3.53 20.29
CA ASP A 131 8.06 -2.60 20.70
C ASP A 131 9.15 -2.44 19.61
N GLN A 132 10.13 -1.57 19.89
CA GLN A 132 11.25 -1.33 18.98
C GLN A 132 12.20 -2.53 18.87
N GLN A 133 12.03 -3.58 19.65
CA GLN A 133 12.79 -4.83 19.57
C GLN A 133 11.98 -5.93 18.87
N GLY A 134 10.72 -5.68 18.51
CA GLY A 134 9.85 -6.65 17.85
C GLY A 134 9.10 -7.56 18.82
N HIS A 135 9.08 -7.27 20.13
CA HIS A 135 8.26 -8.00 21.08
C HIS A 135 6.83 -7.45 21.11
N ALA A 136 5.85 -8.33 21.22
CA ALA A 136 4.45 -7.93 21.31
C ALA A 136 4.18 -7.16 22.62
N VAL A 137 3.55 -5.99 22.50
CA VAL A 137 3.20 -5.13 23.63
C VAL A 137 2.01 -5.73 24.38
N GLN A 138 2.28 -6.37 25.50
CA GLN A 138 1.30 -7.23 26.19
C GLN A 138 0.00 -6.51 26.62
N SER A 139 0.06 -5.20 26.85
CA SER A 139 -1.09 -4.39 27.25
C SER A 139 -2.06 -4.05 26.12
N PHE A 140 -1.69 -4.29 24.86
CA PHE A 140 -2.55 -4.00 23.71
C PHE A 140 -3.39 -5.22 23.33
N GLY A 141 -4.72 -5.07 23.36
CA GLY A 141 -5.64 -6.17 23.08
C GLY A 141 -5.37 -7.43 23.91
N ASN A 142 -5.31 -8.58 23.24
CA ASN A 142 -4.93 -9.87 23.80
C ASN A 142 -3.43 -10.14 23.54
N ALA A 143 -2.59 -9.84 24.52
CA ALA A 143 -1.14 -10.09 24.46
C ALA A 143 -0.43 -9.44 23.25
N GLY A 144 -0.80 -8.20 22.92
CA GLY A 144 -0.25 -7.42 21.81
C GLY A 144 -0.99 -7.60 20.49
N ARG A 145 -2.16 -8.26 20.48
CA ARG A 145 -2.92 -8.58 19.27
C ARG A 145 -4.40 -8.26 19.48
N HIS A 146 -5.07 -7.75 18.46
CA HIS A 146 -6.49 -7.44 18.54
C HIS A 146 -7.21 -7.88 17.27
N LEU A 147 -8.25 -8.71 17.41
CA LEU A 147 -9.16 -9.03 16.32
C LEU A 147 -10.34 -8.05 16.33
N ILE A 148 -10.65 -7.48 15.17
CA ILE A 148 -11.70 -6.47 15.06
C ILE A 148 -12.99 -7.18 14.64
N ARG A 149 -13.90 -7.34 15.61
CA ARG A 149 -15.23 -7.92 15.42
C ARG A 149 -16.28 -6.84 15.59
N LEU A 150 -16.96 -6.47 14.51
CA LEU A 150 -18.10 -5.56 14.57
C LEU A 150 -19.40 -6.33 14.87
N CYS A 151 -20.33 -5.65 15.53
CA CYS A 151 -21.68 -6.19 15.79
C CYS A 151 -22.32 -6.69 14.50
N GLY A 152 -22.97 -7.87 14.54
CA GLY A 152 -23.61 -8.46 13.37
C GLY A 152 -22.63 -9.01 12.32
N HIS A 153 -21.38 -9.30 12.71
CA HIS A 153 -20.33 -9.84 11.84
C HIS A 153 -19.90 -8.90 10.70
N LEU A 154 -20.13 -7.59 10.87
CA LEU A 154 -19.92 -6.56 9.83
C LEU A 154 -18.45 -6.26 9.49
N SER A 155 -17.50 -7.02 10.04
CA SER A 155 -16.08 -6.98 9.68
C SER A 155 -15.58 -8.28 9.05
N GLN A 156 -16.47 -9.26 8.80
CA GLN A 156 -16.11 -10.55 8.20
C GLN A 156 -15.95 -10.40 6.69
N GLY A 157 -14.74 -10.56 6.19
CA GLY A 157 -14.43 -10.52 4.75
C GLY A 157 -14.47 -11.89 4.10
N LEU A 158 -14.22 -11.90 2.79
CA LEU A 158 -14.02 -13.11 1.99
C LEU A 158 -12.52 -13.40 1.88
N ARG A 159 -12.13 -14.65 2.07
CA ARG A 159 -10.78 -15.13 1.76
C ARG A 159 -10.72 -15.50 0.28
N ASP A 160 -9.74 -14.97 -0.43
CA ASP A 160 -9.44 -15.34 -1.81
C ASP A 160 -8.10 -16.07 -1.85
N PRO A 161 -8.10 -17.41 -2.01
CA PRO A 161 -6.86 -18.19 -2.04
C PRO A 161 -6.03 -17.96 -3.30
N TRP A 162 -6.58 -17.32 -4.34
CA TRP A 162 -5.92 -17.08 -5.62
C TRP A 162 -5.39 -15.65 -5.76
N LEU A 163 -5.87 -14.70 -4.95
CA LEU A 163 -5.32 -13.34 -4.94
C LEU A 163 -3.91 -13.35 -4.34
N PRO A 164 -2.90 -12.89 -5.09
CA PRO A 164 -1.62 -12.61 -4.48
C PRO A 164 -1.79 -11.47 -3.44
N PRO A 165 -1.21 -11.62 -2.24
CA PRO A 165 -1.29 -10.64 -1.15
C PRO A 165 -0.77 -9.25 -1.55
N GLY A 166 -1.41 -8.20 -1.03
CA GLY A 166 -0.97 -6.81 -1.23
C GLY A 166 -1.40 -6.19 -2.56
N VAL A 167 -2.15 -6.92 -3.40
CA VAL A 167 -2.88 -6.32 -4.53
C VAL A 167 -4.23 -5.81 -4.02
N PRO A 168 -4.59 -4.54 -4.27
CA PRO A 168 -5.88 -3.98 -3.89
C PRO A 168 -7.04 -4.84 -4.41
N GLY A 169 -8.01 -5.13 -3.53
CA GLY A 169 -9.09 -6.06 -3.84
C GLY A 169 -9.84 -6.53 -2.60
N LEU A 170 -10.36 -7.75 -2.65
CA LEU A 170 -11.21 -8.33 -1.60
C LEU A 170 -10.53 -8.41 -0.23
N GLU A 171 -9.24 -8.72 -0.21
CA GLU A 171 -8.44 -8.87 1.02
C GLU A 171 -7.70 -7.58 1.44
N ALA A 172 -8.10 -6.40 0.94
CA ALA A 172 -7.47 -5.14 1.35
C ALA A 172 -7.71 -4.85 2.84
N CYS A 173 -6.63 -4.58 3.57
CA CYS A 173 -6.65 -4.13 4.96
C CYS A 173 -5.61 -3.00 5.16
N ASP A 174 -6.05 -1.77 4.97
CA ASP A 174 -5.23 -0.57 5.10
C ASP A 174 -5.50 0.12 6.45
N MET A 175 -4.53 0.87 6.96
CA MET A 175 -4.58 1.52 8.25
C MET A 175 -3.92 2.91 8.21
N GLN A 176 -4.48 3.85 8.97
CA GLN A 176 -3.89 5.14 9.27
C GLN A 176 -4.06 5.47 10.74
N VAL A 177 -3.18 6.28 11.32
CA VAL A 177 -3.29 6.74 12.70
C VAL A 177 -3.43 8.26 12.72
N GLN A 178 -4.46 8.72 13.42
CA GLN A 178 -4.72 10.14 13.62
C GLN A 178 -3.74 10.72 14.65
N ALA A 179 -3.56 12.04 14.65
CA ALA A 179 -2.60 12.71 15.54
C ALA A 179 -2.89 12.50 17.05
N ASP A 180 -4.13 12.17 17.40
CA ASP A 180 -4.57 11.84 18.76
C ASP A 180 -4.37 10.35 19.14
N GLY A 181 -3.78 9.55 18.24
CA GLY A 181 -3.53 8.13 18.43
C GLY A 181 -4.70 7.22 18.05
N ARG A 182 -5.86 7.75 17.63
CA ARG A 182 -6.96 6.92 17.12
C ARG A 182 -6.54 6.22 15.83
N ILE A 183 -6.98 4.98 15.67
CA ILE A 183 -6.59 4.11 14.56
C ILE A 183 -7.77 4.02 13.61
N LEU A 184 -7.56 4.40 12.35
CA LEU A 184 -8.49 4.17 11.25
C LEU A 184 -8.07 2.90 10.52
N LEU A 185 -9.03 2.01 10.29
CA LEU A 185 -8.82 0.72 9.67
C LEU A 185 -9.86 0.49 8.57
N LEU A 186 -9.40 0.04 7.41
CA LEU A 186 -10.22 -0.33 6.28
C LEU A 186 -10.31 -1.85 6.20
N ALA A 187 -11.51 -2.36 5.92
CA ALA A 187 -11.75 -3.76 5.59
C ALA A 187 -12.89 -3.89 4.57
N ASN A 188 -12.99 -5.03 3.90
CA ASN A 188 -14.13 -5.34 3.04
C ASN A 188 -14.96 -6.45 3.68
N HIS A 189 -16.25 -6.18 3.90
CA HIS A 189 -17.20 -7.13 4.46
C HIS A 189 -18.02 -7.82 3.35
N HIS A 190 -18.27 -9.11 3.54
CA HIS A 190 -19.05 -9.95 2.64
C HIS A 190 -20.31 -10.48 3.35
N TYR A 191 -21.49 -10.13 2.83
CA TYR A 191 -22.77 -10.63 3.37
C TYR A 191 -23.17 -11.99 2.78
N GLN A 192 -23.30 -12.06 1.45
CA GLN A 192 -23.69 -13.23 0.65
C GLN A 192 -23.05 -13.13 -0.74
N LEU A 193 -23.09 -14.20 -1.56
CA LEU A 193 -22.34 -14.43 -2.82
C LEU A 193 -22.11 -13.21 -3.75
N SER A 194 -22.93 -12.15 -3.69
CA SER A 194 -22.79 -10.95 -4.51
C SER A 194 -23.02 -9.62 -3.77
N ASP A 195 -22.95 -9.58 -2.43
CA ASP A 195 -23.10 -8.33 -1.64
C ASP A 195 -21.83 -8.01 -0.83
N HIS A 196 -21.09 -7.00 -1.30
CA HIS A 196 -19.82 -6.56 -0.74
C HIS A 196 -19.89 -5.10 -0.31
N VAL A 197 -19.35 -4.81 0.86
CA VAL A 197 -19.29 -3.44 1.38
C VAL A 197 -17.93 -3.13 1.97
N GLY A 198 -17.39 -1.97 1.60
CA GLY A 198 -16.24 -1.40 2.28
C GLY A 198 -16.63 -0.91 3.66
N VAL A 199 -15.79 -1.16 4.66
CA VAL A 199 -16.02 -0.72 6.04
C VAL A 199 -14.83 0.10 6.50
N LEU A 200 -15.11 1.34 6.89
CA LEU A 200 -14.16 2.22 7.57
C LEU A 200 -14.44 2.14 9.06
N ILE A 201 -13.46 1.66 9.82
CA ILE A 201 -13.55 1.41 11.26
C ILE A 201 -12.63 2.40 11.98
N ARG A 202 -13.08 2.94 13.10
CA ARG A 202 -12.21 3.72 14.00
C ARG A 202 -12.09 3.04 15.36
N LEU A 203 -10.86 2.91 15.82
CA LEU A 203 -10.50 2.37 17.12
C LEU A 203 -9.81 3.45 17.96
N LEU A 204 -9.89 3.30 19.28
CA LEU A 204 -9.10 4.03 20.24
C LEU A 204 -7.63 3.53 20.20
N PRO A 205 -6.67 4.27 20.79
CA PRO A 205 -5.26 3.87 20.82
C PRO A 205 -5.00 2.49 21.47
N ASP A 206 -5.90 2.04 22.35
CA ASP A 206 -5.84 0.72 22.99
C ASP A 206 -6.38 -0.42 22.10
N GLY A 207 -6.87 -0.09 20.90
CA GLY A 207 -7.45 -1.01 19.93
C GLY A 207 -8.95 -1.22 20.08
N THR A 208 -9.59 -0.71 21.14
CA THR A 208 -11.04 -0.85 21.32
C THR A 208 -11.84 0.02 20.34
N LEU A 209 -13.07 -0.38 20.02
CA LEU A 209 -13.91 0.33 19.05
C LEU A 209 -14.29 1.74 19.55
N ASP A 210 -14.02 2.79 18.76
CA ASP A 210 -14.37 4.16 19.12
C ASP A 210 -15.81 4.49 18.74
N THR A 211 -16.75 4.23 19.64
CA THR A 211 -18.19 4.46 19.38
C THR A 211 -18.58 5.92 19.13
N SER A 212 -17.69 6.90 19.34
CA SER A 212 -17.94 8.29 18.95
C SER A 212 -17.89 8.49 17.43
N PHE A 213 -17.22 7.60 16.70
CA PHE A 213 -17.14 7.65 15.24
C PHE A 213 -18.44 7.18 14.61
N ASN A 214 -19.13 8.04 13.86
CA ASN A 214 -20.42 7.76 13.24
C ASN A 214 -21.46 7.16 14.22
N GLY A 215 -21.33 7.48 15.53
CA GLY A 215 -22.16 6.96 16.62
C GLY A 215 -22.06 5.46 16.89
N ARG A 216 -21.18 4.72 16.19
CA ARG A 216 -21.09 3.24 16.29
C ARG A 216 -19.69 2.65 16.12
N GLY A 217 -18.69 3.47 15.84
CA GLY A 217 -17.30 3.05 15.61
C GLY A 217 -16.94 2.71 14.18
N PHE A 218 -17.88 2.76 13.25
CA PHE A 218 -17.62 2.45 11.85
C PHE A 218 -18.63 3.05 10.89
N VAL A 219 -18.24 3.10 9.62
CA VAL A 219 -19.04 3.52 8.47
C VAL A 219 -19.03 2.41 7.44
N MET A 220 -20.20 2.12 6.88
CA MET A 220 -20.33 1.31 5.67
C MET A 220 -20.26 2.24 4.46
N VAL A 221 -19.22 2.07 3.66
CA VAL A 221 -19.00 2.87 2.46
C VAL A 221 -19.80 2.24 1.34
N ARG A 222 -20.96 2.83 1.04
CA ARG A 222 -21.88 2.36 0.01
C ARG A 222 -22.59 3.53 -0.64
N ARG A 223 -22.73 3.51 -1.96
CA ARG A 223 -23.52 4.49 -2.72
C ARG A 223 -24.64 3.79 -3.47
N ALA A 224 -25.88 4.27 -3.32
CA ALA A 224 -27.06 3.75 -4.02
C ALA A 224 -27.21 2.20 -3.96
N LEU A 225 -26.91 1.59 -2.80
CA LEU A 225 -26.95 0.15 -2.58
C LEU A 225 -26.04 -0.69 -3.49
N LYS A 226 -25.06 -0.08 -4.16
CA LYS A 226 -24.09 -0.78 -5.00
C LYS A 226 -23.00 -1.47 -4.19
N ASN A 227 -22.46 -2.57 -4.70
CA ASN A 227 -21.28 -3.20 -4.12
C ASN A 227 -20.07 -2.27 -4.15
N THR A 228 -19.31 -2.25 -3.06
CA THR A 228 -18.11 -1.42 -2.92
C THR A 228 -16.95 -2.26 -2.40
N TRP A 229 -15.80 -2.11 -3.05
CA TRP A 229 -14.53 -2.70 -2.64
C TRP A 229 -13.54 -1.58 -2.41
N LEU A 230 -13.06 -1.41 -1.18
CA LEU A 230 -12.06 -0.41 -0.87
C LEU A 230 -10.66 -1.01 -0.97
N GLY A 231 -9.74 -0.21 -1.48
CA GLY A 231 -8.32 -0.56 -1.66
C GLY A 231 -7.37 0.30 -0.84
N CYS A 232 -7.72 1.55 -0.52
CA CYS A 232 -6.83 2.47 0.19
C CYS A 232 -7.58 3.44 1.12
N LEU A 233 -6.83 3.92 2.12
CA LEU A 233 -7.24 4.88 3.13
C LEU A 233 -6.17 5.97 3.30
N MET A 234 -6.58 7.22 3.17
CA MET A 234 -5.74 8.39 3.37
C MET A 234 -6.36 9.33 4.40
N LEU A 235 -5.53 9.85 5.31
CA LEU A 235 -5.89 10.91 6.24
C LEU A 235 -5.38 12.25 5.69
N GLN A 236 -6.26 13.23 5.53
CA GLN A 236 -5.90 14.59 5.16
C GLN A 236 -5.43 15.39 6.38
N ALA A 237 -4.63 16.44 6.14
CA ALA A 237 -4.07 17.28 7.22
C ALA A 237 -5.13 18.00 8.07
N ASP A 238 -6.32 18.23 7.53
CA ASP A 238 -7.47 18.83 8.21
C ASP A 238 -8.33 17.81 8.99
N GLY A 239 -7.92 16.54 9.00
CA GLY A 239 -8.60 15.45 9.67
C GLY A 239 -9.71 14.78 8.86
N HIS A 240 -9.97 15.21 7.61
CA HIS A 240 -10.84 14.46 6.72
C HIS A 240 -10.22 13.11 6.35
N ILE A 241 -11.08 12.14 6.12
CA ILE A 241 -10.72 10.77 5.81
C ILE A 241 -11.17 10.49 4.37
N VAL A 242 -10.24 10.09 3.52
CA VAL A 242 -10.53 9.74 2.13
C VAL A 242 -10.31 8.24 1.96
N VAL A 243 -11.28 7.57 1.37
CA VAL A 243 -11.19 6.15 0.99
C VAL A 243 -11.30 6.00 -0.51
N GLY A 244 -10.53 5.07 -1.07
CA GLY A 244 -10.51 4.78 -2.50
C GLY A 244 -10.74 3.30 -2.79
N GLY A 245 -11.30 3.01 -3.96
CA GLY A 245 -11.52 1.64 -4.41
C GLY A 245 -12.33 1.55 -5.71
N ALA A 246 -13.29 0.63 -5.75
CA ALA A 246 -14.21 0.42 -6.86
C ALA A 246 -15.66 0.27 -6.39
N ILE A 247 -16.60 0.63 -7.26
CA ILE A 247 -18.04 0.50 -7.07
C ILE A 247 -18.70 -0.12 -8.30
N ASP A 248 -19.75 -0.91 -8.05
CA ASP A 248 -20.41 -1.92 -8.89
C ASP A 248 -20.62 -1.70 -10.42
N LEU A 249 -20.83 -2.85 -11.09
CA LEU A 249 -20.53 -3.33 -12.46
C LEU A 249 -21.23 -2.68 -13.70
N PRO A 250 -20.49 -2.32 -14.78
CA PRO A 250 -19.01 -2.35 -14.89
C PRO A 250 -18.38 -1.44 -13.84
N GLN A 251 -17.25 -1.87 -13.25
CA GLN A 251 -16.74 -1.25 -12.04
C GLN A 251 -16.26 0.17 -12.32
N HIS A 252 -16.84 1.17 -11.67
CA HIS A 252 -16.28 2.51 -11.65
C HIS A 252 -15.30 2.64 -10.50
N GLY A 253 -14.28 3.47 -10.65
CA GLY A 253 -13.43 3.83 -9.52
C GLY A 253 -14.26 4.60 -8.51
N LEU A 254 -13.97 4.44 -7.22
CA LEU A 254 -14.67 5.15 -6.16
C LEU A 254 -13.67 5.96 -5.33
N ILE A 255 -14.03 7.21 -5.05
CA ILE A 255 -13.46 7.98 -3.95
C ILE A 255 -14.62 8.45 -3.08
N ALA A 256 -14.50 8.31 -1.76
CA ALA A 256 -15.43 8.90 -0.81
C ALA A 256 -14.66 9.70 0.25
N ARG A 257 -15.24 10.81 0.70
CA ARG A 257 -14.65 11.63 1.76
C ARG A 257 -15.59 11.72 2.96
N TYR A 258 -15.00 11.56 4.14
CA TYR A 258 -15.67 11.67 5.43
C TYR A 258 -14.96 12.73 6.27
N ASP A 259 -15.69 13.38 7.17
CA ASP A 259 -15.08 14.20 8.20
C ASP A 259 -14.41 13.33 9.28
N SER A 260 -13.70 14.00 10.21
CA SER A 260 -13.04 13.33 11.32
C SER A 260 -14.01 12.62 12.28
N SER A 261 -15.31 12.88 12.23
CA SER A 261 -16.33 12.18 13.03
C SER A 261 -16.88 10.94 12.33
N GLY A 262 -16.55 10.73 11.04
CA GLY A 262 -17.08 9.64 10.23
C GLY A 262 -18.40 9.98 9.53
N LYS A 263 -18.83 11.24 9.59
CA LYS A 263 -19.95 11.72 8.78
C LYS A 263 -19.45 11.93 7.35
N LEU A 264 -20.26 11.53 6.37
CA LEU A 264 -19.98 11.78 4.96
C LEU A 264 -19.89 13.28 4.69
N ASP A 265 -18.88 13.70 3.94
CA ASP A 265 -18.70 15.10 3.56
C ASP A 265 -19.46 15.41 2.27
N ASP A 266 -20.70 15.87 2.42
CA ASP A 266 -21.60 16.20 1.30
C ASP A 266 -21.06 17.31 0.37
N SER A 267 -20.02 18.05 0.78
CA SER A 267 -19.37 19.06 -0.06
C SER A 267 -18.36 18.48 -1.08
N PHE A 268 -18.03 17.19 -0.96
CA PHE A 268 -17.10 16.50 -1.85
C PHE A 268 -17.83 15.78 -2.99
N GLY A 269 -17.50 16.12 -4.24
CA GLY A 269 -18.04 15.45 -5.41
C GLY A 269 -19.57 15.50 -5.46
N GLU A 270 -20.19 14.34 -5.70
CA GLU A 270 -21.64 14.16 -5.73
C GLU A 270 -22.10 13.47 -4.44
N GLU A 271 -22.51 14.29 -3.45
CA GLU A 271 -22.96 13.84 -2.12
C GLU A 271 -21.90 13.01 -1.39
N GLY A 272 -20.66 13.51 -1.33
CA GLY A 272 -19.53 12.86 -0.65
C GLY A 272 -18.78 11.81 -1.46
N PHE A 273 -19.18 11.58 -2.72
CA PHE A 273 -18.59 10.56 -3.59
C PHE A 273 -18.11 11.11 -4.92
N LEU A 274 -17.05 10.51 -5.45
CA LEU A 274 -16.68 10.60 -6.86
C LEU A 274 -16.68 9.19 -7.46
N SER A 275 -17.45 9.00 -8.54
CA SER A 275 -17.36 7.81 -9.40
C SER A 275 -16.48 8.11 -10.61
N ILE A 276 -15.40 7.36 -10.78
CA ILE A 276 -14.42 7.53 -11.84
C ILE A 276 -14.79 6.65 -13.02
N LEU A 277 -14.99 7.28 -14.17
CA LEU A 277 -15.26 6.65 -15.46
C LEU A 277 -14.00 6.67 -16.33
N ALA A 278 -13.72 5.57 -17.02
CA ALA A 278 -12.59 5.48 -17.94
C ALA A 278 -13.02 4.90 -19.29
N GLN A 279 -13.78 5.68 -20.07
CA GLN A 279 -14.14 5.36 -21.47
C GLN A 279 -14.77 3.97 -21.67
N GLY A 280 -15.54 3.48 -20.70
CA GLY A 280 -16.20 2.17 -20.74
C GLY A 280 -15.41 1.02 -20.13
N HIS A 281 -14.18 1.27 -19.66
CA HIS A 281 -13.39 0.27 -18.93
C HIS A 281 -13.78 0.23 -17.45
N SER A 282 -13.78 -0.98 -16.89
CA SER A 282 -13.82 -1.16 -15.43
C SER A 282 -12.51 -0.69 -14.81
N VAL A 283 -12.56 0.08 -13.72
CA VAL A 283 -11.37 0.60 -13.04
C VAL A 283 -11.41 0.44 -11.53
N MET A 284 -10.22 0.34 -10.93
CA MET A 284 -9.97 0.24 -9.50
C MET A 284 -9.02 1.37 -9.08
N VAL A 285 -9.34 2.06 -7.99
CA VAL A 285 -8.40 2.97 -7.32
C VAL A 285 -7.62 2.16 -6.28
N SER A 286 -6.31 2.09 -6.47
CA SER A 286 -5.36 1.37 -5.63
C SER A 286 -4.72 2.27 -4.56
N GLN A 287 -4.49 3.53 -4.89
CA GLN A 287 -3.85 4.49 -4.00
C GLN A 287 -4.34 5.92 -4.26
N ILE A 288 -4.43 6.71 -3.19
CA ILE A 288 -4.75 8.14 -3.25
C ILE A 288 -3.66 8.90 -2.51
N VAL A 289 -3.17 9.98 -3.11
CA VAL A 289 -2.18 10.88 -2.52
C VAL A 289 -2.68 12.31 -2.60
N GLN A 290 -2.38 13.12 -1.58
CA GLN A 290 -2.77 14.52 -1.50
C GLN A 290 -1.57 15.41 -1.85
N ASP A 291 -1.78 16.46 -2.64
CA ASP A 291 -0.80 17.51 -2.90
C ASP A 291 -0.84 18.62 -1.83
N ALA A 292 0.15 19.51 -1.82
CA ALA A 292 0.21 20.61 -0.85
C ALA A 292 -0.96 21.61 -0.93
N SER A 293 -1.71 21.63 -2.04
CA SER A 293 -2.91 22.45 -2.21
C SER A 293 -4.19 21.74 -1.74
N GLY A 294 -4.06 20.50 -1.29
CA GLY A 294 -5.16 19.67 -0.84
C GLY A 294 -5.91 18.92 -1.95
N ASN A 295 -5.47 19.03 -3.21
CA ASN A 295 -6.02 18.22 -4.28
C ASN A 295 -5.54 16.77 -4.12
N LEU A 296 -6.31 15.85 -4.68
CA LEU A 296 -6.02 14.42 -4.66
C LEU A 296 -5.51 13.97 -6.03
N GLN A 297 -4.63 12.98 -6.03
CA GLN A 297 -4.32 12.18 -7.20
C GLN A 297 -4.62 10.72 -6.90
N ALA A 298 -5.43 10.11 -7.76
CA ALA A 298 -5.82 8.72 -7.66
C ALA A 298 -5.03 7.89 -8.68
N PHE A 299 -4.50 6.76 -8.22
CA PHE A 299 -3.75 5.81 -9.04
C PHE A 299 -4.35 4.41 -8.91
N GLY A 300 -4.23 3.60 -9.95
CA GLY A 300 -4.70 2.21 -9.93
C GLY A 300 -4.62 1.55 -11.29
N SER A 301 -5.68 0.84 -11.70
CA SER A 301 -5.74 0.18 -13.00
C SER A 301 -7.15 0.04 -13.58
N SER A 302 -7.23 -0.12 -14.91
CA SER A 302 -8.38 -0.71 -15.59
C SER A 302 -8.30 -2.24 -15.58
N ARG A 303 -9.37 -2.98 -15.94
CA ARG A 303 -9.32 -4.47 -16.04
C ARG A 303 -9.15 -5.03 -17.44
N ASP A 304 -9.84 -4.48 -18.44
CA ASP A 304 -9.95 -5.09 -19.77
C ASP A 304 -9.85 -4.04 -20.89
N PRO A 305 -8.64 -3.78 -21.44
CA PRO A 305 -7.33 -4.27 -20.98
C PRO A 305 -6.90 -3.61 -19.67
N MET A 306 -5.95 -4.24 -18.97
CA MET A 306 -5.40 -3.70 -17.73
C MET A 306 -4.30 -2.66 -18.01
N HIS A 307 -4.63 -1.39 -17.81
CA HIS A 307 -3.75 -0.25 -17.97
C HIS A 307 -3.63 0.50 -16.65
N SER A 308 -2.47 1.12 -16.42
CA SER A 308 -2.25 1.97 -15.27
C SER A 308 -3.15 3.21 -15.35
N LEU A 309 -3.80 3.52 -14.23
CA LEU A 309 -4.75 4.63 -14.11
C LEU A 309 -4.12 5.80 -13.37
N SER A 310 -4.35 7.02 -13.85
CA SER A 310 -4.16 8.26 -13.09
C SER A 310 -5.34 9.22 -13.27
N LEU A 311 -5.70 9.92 -12.19
CA LEU A 311 -6.68 11.00 -12.23
C LEU A 311 -6.36 12.04 -11.16
N LYS A 312 -6.31 13.33 -11.54
CA LYS A 312 -6.26 14.44 -10.60
C LYS A 312 -7.67 14.91 -10.24
N VAL A 313 -7.93 15.06 -8.96
CA VAL A 313 -9.21 15.45 -8.37
C VAL A 313 -8.98 16.65 -7.47
N ARG A 314 -9.77 17.70 -7.64
CA ARG A 314 -9.67 18.91 -6.84
C ARG A 314 -10.12 18.66 -5.40
N LEU A 315 -9.78 19.59 -4.50
CA LEU A 315 -10.22 19.51 -3.10
C LEU A 315 -11.75 19.41 -2.94
N ASP A 316 -12.54 19.92 -3.89
CA ASP A 316 -14.01 19.81 -3.91
C ASP A 316 -14.53 18.45 -4.45
N GLY A 317 -13.63 17.50 -4.77
CA GLY A 317 -14.00 16.19 -5.31
C GLY A 317 -14.31 16.16 -6.80
N THR A 318 -14.19 17.29 -7.52
CA THR A 318 -14.37 17.33 -8.97
C THR A 318 -13.07 17.01 -9.72
N PRO A 319 -13.10 16.26 -10.85
CA PRO A 319 -11.92 16.07 -11.68
C PRO A 319 -11.32 17.40 -12.16
N ASP A 320 -9.99 17.54 -12.08
CA ASP A 320 -9.31 18.77 -12.50
C ASP A 320 -9.29 18.89 -14.03
N ARG A 321 -10.08 19.83 -14.58
CA ARG A 321 -10.18 20.04 -16.03
C ARG A 321 -8.91 20.57 -16.69
N HIS A 322 -7.95 21.09 -15.92
CA HIS A 322 -6.65 21.48 -16.47
C HIS A 322 -5.71 20.28 -16.67
N CYS A 323 -6.02 19.14 -16.06
CA CYS A 323 -5.23 17.91 -16.16
C CYS A 323 -6.01 16.88 -16.98
N ASN A 324 -5.51 16.56 -18.18
CA ASN A 324 -6.15 15.62 -19.11
C ASN A 324 -7.66 15.90 -19.33
N GLN A 325 -8.06 17.18 -19.37
CA GLN A 325 -9.46 17.62 -19.52
C GLN A 325 -10.42 17.09 -18.43
N GLY A 326 -9.89 16.72 -17.26
CA GLY A 326 -10.65 16.10 -16.18
C GLY A 326 -11.03 14.64 -16.45
N GLN A 327 -10.43 14.02 -17.48
CA GLN A 327 -10.64 12.62 -17.79
C GLN A 327 -9.61 11.74 -17.10
N CYS A 328 -10.06 10.55 -16.69
CA CYS A 328 -9.17 9.48 -16.26
C CYS A 328 -8.18 9.14 -17.37
N GLN A 329 -6.88 9.18 -17.07
CA GLN A 329 -5.84 8.75 -17.98
C GLN A 329 -5.58 7.26 -17.78
N LEU A 330 -5.67 6.49 -18.86
CA LEU A 330 -5.23 5.10 -18.91
C LEU A 330 -3.94 5.02 -19.72
N MET A 331 -2.93 4.38 -19.16
CA MET A 331 -1.60 4.30 -19.75
C MET A 331 -1.12 2.85 -19.80
N ALA A 332 -0.60 2.45 -20.96
CA ALA A 332 0.15 1.20 -21.10
C ALA A 332 1.63 1.45 -20.84
N ILE A 333 2.27 0.60 -20.03
CA ILE A 333 3.72 0.61 -19.84
C ILE A 333 4.37 -0.32 -20.87
N GLY A 334 4.85 0.27 -21.96
CA GLY A 334 5.37 -0.48 -23.11
C GLY A 334 4.25 -1.20 -23.86
N ARG A 335 4.38 -2.51 -24.06
CA ARG A 335 3.38 -3.37 -24.74
C ARG A 335 2.58 -4.26 -23.79
N ASN A 336 2.83 -4.14 -22.49
CA ASN A 336 2.31 -5.06 -21.49
C ASN A 336 1.14 -4.41 -20.75
N ALA A 337 0.24 -5.26 -20.25
CA ALA A 337 -0.71 -4.82 -19.25
C ALA A 337 0.05 -4.24 -18.04
N SER A 338 -0.52 -3.26 -17.35
CA SER A 338 0.14 -2.60 -16.24
C SER A 338 -0.83 -2.08 -15.20
N GLN A 339 -0.35 -1.96 -13.96
CA GLN A 339 -1.12 -1.41 -12.86
C GLN A 339 -0.21 -0.60 -11.93
N TRP A 340 -0.80 0.40 -11.27
CA TRP A 340 -0.22 1.03 -10.09
C TRP A 340 -0.81 0.41 -8.81
N THR A 341 0.05 0.16 -7.84
CA THR A 341 -0.30 -0.40 -6.52
C THR A 341 0.03 0.56 -5.39
N ALA A 342 1.09 1.36 -5.55
CA ALA A 342 1.54 2.32 -4.55
C ALA A 342 1.91 3.66 -5.18
N ALA A 343 1.80 4.72 -4.40
CA ALA A 343 2.15 6.08 -4.79
C ALA A 343 2.56 6.91 -3.56
N GLN A 344 3.46 7.87 -3.73
CA GLN A 344 3.86 8.86 -2.72
C GLN A 344 4.11 10.23 -3.38
N LEU A 345 3.84 11.30 -2.63
CA LEU A 345 4.22 12.67 -2.97
C LEU A 345 5.69 12.90 -2.57
N GLN A 346 6.49 13.44 -3.49
CA GLN A 346 7.85 13.91 -3.22
C GLN A 346 7.84 15.36 -2.68
N PRO A 347 8.87 15.77 -1.90
CA PRO A 347 8.94 17.12 -1.34
C PRO A 347 8.92 18.26 -2.37
N ASP A 348 9.32 17.98 -3.61
CA ASP A 348 9.32 18.94 -4.73
C ASP A 348 7.94 19.08 -5.42
N GLY A 349 6.94 18.35 -4.94
CA GLY A 349 5.58 18.33 -5.48
C GLY A 349 5.35 17.31 -6.61
N LYS A 350 6.39 16.61 -7.07
CA LYS A 350 6.25 15.47 -7.99
C LYS A 350 5.72 14.26 -7.24
N LEU A 351 5.29 13.25 -8.00
CA LEU A 351 4.73 12.02 -7.42
C LEU A 351 5.45 10.82 -7.99
N VAL A 352 5.70 9.82 -7.16
CA VAL A 352 6.26 8.55 -7.60
C VAL A 352 5.24 7.45 -7.42
N THR A 353 5.13 6.57 -8.42
CA THR A 353 4.21 5.44 -8.43
C THR A 353 4.96 4.15 -8.67
N ALA A 354 4.58 3.10 -7.96
CA ALA A 354 5.11 1.76 -8.18
C ALA A 354 3.99 0.79 -8.52
N GLY A 355 4.35 -0.24 -9.27
CA GLY A 355 3.46 -1.33 -9.63
C GLY A 355 4.15 -2.35 -10.50
N ALA A 356 3.42 -2.97 -11.41
CA ALA A 356 3.93 -4.07 -12.21
C ALA A 356 3.43 -4.01 -13.65
N THR A 357 4.26 -4.49 -14.58
CA THR A 357 3.73 -5.02 -15.84
C THR A 357 3.13 -6.40 -15.60
N ILE A 358 2.13 -6.80 -16.38
CA ILE A 358 1.51 -8.11 -16.32
C ILE A 358 1.51 -8.72 -17.72
N GLY A 359 1.87 -10.00 -17.80
CA GLY A 359 1.98 -10.71 -19.07
C GLY A 359 2.93 -11.91 -18.97
N GLY A 360 2.45 -13.02 -18.43
CA GLY A 360 3.18 -14.29 -18.37
C GLY A 360 4.60 -14.15 -17.80
N ILE A 361 5.62 -14.44 -18.60
CA ILE A 361 7.04 -14.45 -18.21
C ILE A 361 7.70 -13.05 -18.14
N GLU A 362 6.94 -11.95 -18.26
CA GLU A 362 7.47 -10.58 -18.31
C GLU A 362 6.80 -9.59 -17.34
N ALA A 363 6.34 -10.06 -16.18
CA ALA A 363 5.93 -9.14 -15.13
C ALA A 363 7.17 -8.59 -14.40
N ASP A 364 7.42 -7.29 -14.55
CA ASP A 364 8.55 -6.58 -13.98
C ASP A 364 8.03 -5.51 -13.01
N PHE A 365 8.86 -5.11 -12.03
CA PHE A 365 8.60 -3.88 -11.28
C PHE A 365 8.56 -2.69 -12.24
N VAL A 366 7.57 -1.82 -12.05
CA VAL A 366 7.50 -0.53 -12.73
C VAL A 366 7.54 0.57 -11.69
N LEU A 367 8.40 1.56 -11.92
CA LEU A 367 8.45 2.80 -11.15
C LEU A 367 8.27 3.96 -12.13
N ALA A 368 7.33 4.85 -11.87
CA ALA A 368 7.10 6.06 -12.65
C ALA A 368 7.21 7.29 -11.76
N ARG A 369 7.58 8.43 -12.37
CA ARG A 369 7.49 9.74 -11.76
C ARG A 369 6.54 10.61 -12.56
N HIS A 370 5.66 11.31 -11.87
CA HIS A 370 4.62 12.16 -12.41
C HIS A 370 4.85 13.61 -11.98
N LEU A 371 4.53 14.53 -12.87
CA LEU A 371 4.44 15.95 -12.57
C LEU A 371 3.15 16.25 -11.77
N PRO A 372 3.02 17.43 -11.15
CA PRO A 372 1.82 17.81 -10.39
C PRO A 372 0.52 17.83 -11.22
N ASP A 373 0.60 17.84 -12.55
CA ASP A 373 -0.54 17.73 -13.48
C ASP A 373 -0.88 16.27 -13.85
N ALA A 374 -0.28 15.30 -13.14
CA ALA A 374 -0.37 13.86 -13.33
C ALA A 374 0.26 13.30 -14.62
N SER A 375 0.82 14.16 -15.49
CA SER A 375 1.61 13.72 -16.65
C SER A 375 2.92 13.07 -16.22
N LEU A 376 3.51 12.23 -17.07
CA LEU A 376 4.80 11.61 -16.79
C LEU A 376 5.94 12.63 -16.82
N ASP A 377 6.86 12.53 -15.88
CA ASP A 377 8.02 13.43 -15.78
C ASP A 377 9.11 13.06 -16.81
N PRO A 378 9.40 13.92 -17.81
CA PRO A 378 10.42 13.64 -18.80
C PRO A 378 11.84 13.55 -18.22
N ASP A 379 12.09 14.06 -17.01
CA ASP A 379 13.41 14.00 -16.38
C ASP A 379 13.67 12.66 -15.66
N PHE A 380 12.74 11.70 -15.74
CA PHE A 380 12.84 10.39 -15.09
C PHE A 380 12.93 9.25 -16.10
N GLY A 381 13.69 8.20 -15.77
CA GLY A 381 13.76 6.98 -16.59
C GLY A 381 14.24 7.23 -18.02
N GLU A 382 15.26 8.09 -18.17
CA GLU A 382 15.88 8.43 -19.46
C GLU A 382 14.89 9.01 -20.48
N GLY A 383 14.02 9.93 -20.05
CA GLY A 383 13.04 10.59 -20.94
C GLY A 383 11.68 9.91 -21.00
N LYS A 384 11.54 8.69 -20.44
CA LYS A 384 10.28 7.92 -20.53
C LYS A 384 9.28 8.29 -19.44
N GLY A 385 9.74 8.86 -18.33
CA GLY A 385 8.97 9.08 -17.11
C GLY A 385 8.74 7.83 -16.26
N TRP A 386 9.26 6.68 -16.70
CA TRP A 386 9.16 5.43 -15.98
C TRP A 386 10.34 4.51 -16.28
N VAL A 387 10.57 3.56 -15.38
CA VAL A 387 11.57 2.49 -15.50
C VAL A 387 10.93 1.14 -15.26
N ARG A 388 11.46 0.11 -15.93
CA ARG A 388 11.14 -1.29 -15.67
C ARG A 388 12.35 -1.98 -15.05
N THR A 389 12.15 -2.65 -13.93
CA THR A 389 13.19 -3.41 -13.25
C THR A 389 12.83 -4.88 -13.23
N ARG A 390 13.60 -5.65 -13.97
CA ARG A 390 13.53 -7.11 -13.95
C ARG A 390 14.35 -7.66 -12.79
N LEU A 391 13.73 -8.45 -11.92
CA LEU A 391 14.38 -9.12 -10.79
C LEU A 391 14.78 -10.56 -11.14
N GLY A 392 14.13 -11.15 -12.14
CA GLY A 392 14.46 -12.46 -12.70
C GLY A 392 13.63 -12.81 -13.94
N TYR A 393 13.62 -14.08 -14.34
CA TYR A 393 12.67 -14.60 -15.35
C TYR A 393 11.38 -15.02 -14.64
N SER A 394 10.65 -14.06 -14.09
CA SER A 394 9.69 -14.31 -13.02
C SER A 394 8.49 -13.37 -13.08
N LEU A 395 7.49 -13.67 -12.25
CA LEU A 395 6.41 -12.74 -11.93
C LEU A 395 6.89 -11.80 -10.83
N ASP A 396 7.27 -10.57 -11.20
CA ASP A 396 7.67 -9.53 -10.25
C ASP A 396 6.52 -8.54 -10.03
N THR A 397 6.15 -8.30 -8.77
CA THR A 397 5.07 -7.37 -8.41
C THR A 397 5.52 -6.43 -7.31
N ALA A 398 5.52 -5.12 -7.58
CA ALA A 398 5.66 -4.11 -6.55
C ALA A 398 4.31 -3.85 -5.88
N THR A 399 4.31 -3.74 -4.56
CA THR A 399 3.10 -3.58 -3.73
C THR A 399 3.20 -2.38 -2.79
N ALA A 400 4.41 -1.91 -2.50
CA ALA A 400 4.66 -0.84 -1.54
C ALA A 400 5.74 0.12 -2.03
N LEU A 401 5.63 1.38 -1.63
CA LEU A 401 6.60 2.43 -1.93
C LEU A 401 6.73 3.37 -0.73
N VAL A 402 7.97 3.73 -0.38
CA VAL A 402 8.27 4.78 0.61
C VAL A 402 9.47 5.62 0.16
N LEU A 403 9.49 6.90 0.54
CA LEU A 403 10.60 7.82 0.27
C LEU A 403 11.54 7.90 1.47
N GLN A 404 12.84 7.79 1.22
CA GLN A 404 13.87 8.09 2.21
C GLN A 404 14.08 9.61 2.35
N SER A 405 14.62 10.04 3.48
CA SER A 405 14.87 11.46 3.78
C SER A 405 15.88 12.12 2.83
N ASP A 406 16.74 11.32 2.19
CA ASP A 406 17.69 11.75 1.17
C ASP A 406 17.06 11.81 -0.25
N GLY A 407 15.76 11.58 -0.34
CA GLY A 407 14.99 11.59 -1.59
C GLY A 407 14.95 10.24 -2.31
N ARG A 408 15.77 9.25 -1.92
CA ARG A 408 15.78 7.93 -2.59
C ARG A 408 14.44 7.23 -2.45
N ILE A 409 14.09 6.45 -3.46
CA ILE A 409 12.80 5.76 -3.54
C ILE A 409 13.01 4.29 -3.19
N LEU A 410 12.32 3.79 -2.17
CA LEU A 410 12.28 2.36 -1.84
C LEU A 410 10.98 1.75 -2.35
N VAL A 411 11.09 0.69 -3.14
CA VAL A 411 9.96 -0.07 -3.69
C VAL A 411 10.03 -1.50 -3.17
N GLY A 412 8.97 -1.92 -2.49
CA GLY A 412 8.83 -3.27 -1.94
C GLY A 412 7.85 -4.11 -2.75
N GLY A 413 8.11 -5.41 -2.79
CA GLY A 413 7.23 -6.37 -3.44
C GLY A 413 7.78 -7.78 -3.36
N TYR A 414 7.52 -8.56 -4.40
CA TYR A 414 8.00 -9.94 -4.49
C TYR A 414 8.30 -10.36 -5.91
N SER A 415 9.10 -11.43 -6.03
CA SER A 415 9.51 -12.05 -7.28
C SER A 415 9.31 -13.57 -7.21
N LEU A 416 8.77 -14.18 -8.27
CA LEU A 416 8.54 -15.63 -8.35
C LEU A 416 9.73 -16.39 -8.95
N GLN A 417 10.59 -16.97 -8.12
CA GLN A 417 11.71 -17.82 -8.57
C GLN A 417 11.59 -19.22 -7.97
N GLY A 418 10.71 -20.05 -8.54
CA GLY A 418 10.26 -21.33 -7.96
C GLY A 418 9.29 -21.14 -6.80
N HIS A 419 9.59 -20.20 -5.91
CA HIS A 419 8.75 -19.71 -4.83
C HIS A 419 8.77 -18.17 -4.80
N TYR A 420 7.76 -17.54 -4.19
CA TYR A 420 7.74 -16.08 -4.04
C TYR A 420 8.77 -15.63 -2.98
N ARG A 421 9.55 -14.61 -3.31
CA ARG A 421 10.55 -14.03 -2.41
C ARG A 421 10.34 -12.54 -2.28
N ALA A 422 10.30 -12.08 -1.03
CA ALA A 422 10.20 -10.67 -0.66
C ALA A 422 11.47 -9.91 -1.08
N VAL A 423 11.29 -8.74 -1.69
CA VAL A 423 12.39 -7.94 -2.23
C VAL A 423 12.09 -6.45 -2.14
N ILE A 424 13.12 -5.69 -1.77
CA ILE A 424 13.10 -4.22 -1.78
C ILE A 424 14.13 -3.75 -2.80
N ALA A 425 13.73 -2.87 -3.69
CA ALA A 425 14.59 -2.18 -4.64
C ALA A 425 14.71 -0.71 -4.27
N ARG A 426 15.92 -0.15 -4.32
CA ARG A 426 16.16 1.29 -4.11
C ARG A 426 16.54 1.97 -5.41
N TYR A 427 15.96 3.15 -5.64
CA TYR A 427 16.16 3.96 -6.84
C TYR A 427 16.59 5.37 -6.51
N TRP A 428 17.31 5.99 -7.44
CA TRP A 428 17.55 7.42 -7.43
C TRP A 428 16.27 8.20 -7.76
N ALA A 429 16.10 9.31 -7.03
CA ALA A 429 14.90 10.12 -6.98
C ALA A 429 14.51 10.77 -8.30
#